data_AF-A0A2R6IHB3-F1
#
_entry.id   AF-A0A2R6IHB3-F1
#
_cell.length_a   1.000
_cell.length_b   1.000
_cell.length_c   1.000
_cell.angle_alpha   90.00
_cell.angle_beta   90.00
_cell.angle_gamma   90.00
#
_symmetry.space_group_name_H-M   'P 1'
#
loop_
_entity.id
_entity.type
_entity.pdbx_description
1 polymer ?
#
loop_
_entity_poly.entity_id
_entity_poly.type
_entity_poly.pdbx_seq_one_letter_code
_entity_poly.pdbx_strand_id
1 'polypeptide(L)'
;MKRRSFVRGSVGLATGIAVAGCLGFGGDNAPPPRKAKVFENVDFSGTTMEIELHPSPEVESRAEEGQSDLGAVAASLAPVGVARAAKGAGKRGAGGYSSAPRGRHGWAVWHGGNYADDWRDDHRDELVMYSAAIATLGFAYLGSDNAYENDPPGPGPDDVSWDRTWDDPGEGETLTVDIAEVTSGSSPNEGWYRVGTELVSADGDLNFGWQAADFEVEKEGNWVMDKAWHVKPRV
;
A
#
# COMPACT_ATOMS: atom_id res chain seq x y z
N MET A 1 -23.49 -11.05 56.00
CA MET A 1 -24.86 -10.68 55.56
C MET A 1 -24.72 -9.42 54.71
N LYS A 2 -25.15 -9.26 53.45
CA LYS A 2 -26.19 -9.88 52.61
C LYS A 2 -25.67 -9.93 51.16
N ARG A 3 -25.98 -11.02 50.47
CA ARG A 3 -25.89 -11.18 49.01
C ARG A 3 -27.05 -10.42 48.37
N ARG A 4 -26.82 -9.74 47.23
CA ARG A 4 -27.90 -9.30 46.33
C ARG A 4 -27.48 -9.53 44.88
N SER A 5 -28.13 -10.54 44.31
CA SER A 5 -28.31 -10.85 42.90
C SER A 5 -29.01 -9.71 42.17
N PHE A 6 -28.61 -9.45 40.92
CA PHE A 6 -29.49 -8.85 39.92
C PHE A 6 -29.47 -9.73 38.67
N VAL A 7 -30.63 -10.27 38.34
CA VAL A 7 -30.95 -11.02 37.12
C VAL A 7 -32.17 -10.35 36.51
N ARG A 8 -32.11 -10.19 35.18
CA ARG A 8 -33.19 -9.98 34.18
C ARG A 8 -33.83 -8.59 34.05
N GLY A 9 -33.92 -8.17 32.78
CA GLY A 9 -34.82 -7.11 32.33
C GLY A 9 -34.47 -6.61 30.92
N SER A 10 -34.68 -7.44 29.90
CA SER A 10 -34.62 -7.07 28.48
C SER A 10 -35.76 -6.13 28.11
N VAL A 11 -35.44 -4.96 27.54
CA VAL A 11 -36.33 -4.19 26.64
C VAL A 11 -35.47 -3.69 25.50
N GLY A 12 -35.79 -4.13 24.29
CA GLY A 12 -35.09 -3.77 23.08
C GLY A 12 -35.26 -2.30 22.72
N LEU A 13 -34.16 -1.73 22.22
CA LEU A 13 -34.20 -0.69 21.22
C LEU A 13 -33.40 -1.22 20.03
N ALA A 14 -34.14 -1.74 19.06
CA ALA A 14 -33.66 -1.93 17.71
C ALA A 14 -33.46 -0.54 17.09
N THR A 15 -32.30 0.05 17.30
CA THR A 15 -31.81 1.15 16.46
C THR A 15 -30.89 0.51 15.43
N GLY A 16 -31.45 0.27 14.25
CA GLY A 16 -30.70 -0.06 13.06
C GLY A 16 -29.70 1.05 12.79
N ILE A 17 -28.45 0.81 13.17
CA ILE A 17 -27.31 1.51 12.60
C ILE A 17 -26.97 0.69 11.37
N ALA A 18 -27.27 1.25 10.20
CA ALA A 18 -26.86 0.70 8.92
C ALA A 18 -25.33 0.63 8.91
N VAL A 19 -24.78 -0.54 9.23
CA VAL A 19 -23.39 -0.89 8.92
C VAL A 19 -23.36 -1.19 7.43
N ALA A 20 -23.47 -0.14 6.61
CA ALA A 20 -23.06 -0.20 5.21
C ALA A 20 -21.52 -0.12 5.23
N GLY A 21 -20.86 -1.26 5.10
CA GLY A 21 -19.40 -1.31 5.05
C GLY A 21 -18.76 -2.63 5.49
N CYS A 22 -19.55 -3.66 5.83
CA CYS A 22 -18.96 -4.94 6.22
C CYS A 22 -19.77 -6.14 5.73
N LEU A 23 -20.07 -6.20 4.43
CA LEU A 23 -20.44 -7.44 3.72
C LEU A 23 -20.05 -7.29 2.24
N GLY A 24 -18.78 -7.56 1.94
CA GLY A 24 -18.26 -7.57 0.56
C GLY A 24 -17.02 -8.44 0.43
N PHE A 25 -16.95 -9.53 1.20
CA PHE A 25 -15.91 -10.53 1.05
C PHE A 25 -16.22 -11.38 -0.19
N GLY A 26 -15.55 -11.11 -1.31
CA GLY A 26 -15.42 -12.05 -2.43
C GLY A 26 -16.52 -12.00 -3.51
N GLY A 27 -16.78 -10.83 -4.09
CA GLY A 27 -17.51 -10.70 -5.35
C GLY A 27 -16.79 -9.77 -6.31
N ASP A 28 -17.13 -9.83 -7.59
CA ASP A 28 -16.57 -9.02 -8.70
C ASP A 28 -16.77 -7.48 -8.54
N ASN A 29 -17.24 -7.01 -7.37
CA ASN A 29 -17.58 -5.63 -7.06
C ASN A 29 -16.66 -4.96 -6.02
N ALA A 30 -15.56 -5.59 -5.60
CA ALA A 30 -14.61 -4.96 -4.68
C ALA A 30 -13.77 -3.90 -5.42
N PRO A 31 -13.45 -2.73 -4.81
CA PRO A 31 -12.68 -1.69 -5.49
C PRO A 31 -11.32 -2.22 -5.95
N PRO A 32 -10.89 -1.97 -7.19
CA PRO A 32 -9.60 -2.44 -7.67
C PRO A 32 -8.45 -1.69 -6.98
N PRO A 33 -7.22 -2.21 -7.08
CA PRO A 33 -6.02 -1.45 -6.71
C PRO A 33 -6.01 -0.08 -7.41
N ARG A 34 -5.67 0.97 -6.66
CA ARG A 34 -5.59 2.33 -7.20
C ARG A 34 -4.50 2.44 -8.27
N LYS A 35 -4.70 3.34 -9.24
CA LYS A 35 -3.64 3.72 -10.17
C LYS A 35 -2.70 4.73 -9.49
N ALA A 36 -1.42 4.64 -9.84
CA ALA A 36 -0.41 5.58 -9.37
C ALA A 36 0.83 5.56 -10.27
N LYS A 37 1.46 6.73 -10.44
CA LYS A 37 2.75 6.94 -11.09
C LYS A 37 3.71 7.50 -10.04
N VAL A 38 4.71 6.72 -9.65
CA VAL A 38 5.60 7.11 -8.53
C VAL A 38 7.04 6.75 -8.83
N PHE A 39 7.27 5.61 -9.47
CA PHE A 39 8.59 5.20 -9.92
C PHE A 39 8.68 5.37 -11.43
N GLU A 40 9.76 5.98 -11.91
CA GLU A 40 10.14 5.93 -13.32
C GLU A 40 10.90 4.64 -13.63
N ASN A 41 11.80 4.23 -12.72
CA ASN A 41 12.53 2.98 -12.82
C ASN A 41 12.95 2.47 -11.43
N VAL A 42 13.09 1.15 -11.30
CA VAL A 42 13.78 0.51 -10.17
C VAL A 42 14.60 -0.64 -10.72
N ASP A 43 15.92 -0.56 -10.59
CA ASP A 43 16.86 -1.51 -11.22
C ASP A 43 18.06 -1.82 -10.30
N PHE A 44 18.83 -2.83 -10.69
CA PHE A 44 20.04 -3.28 -10.00
C PHE A 44 21.31 -3.07 -10.83
N SER A 45 22.34 -2.58 -10.15
CA SER A 45 23.72 -2.61 -10.62
C SER A 45 24.60 -3.25 -9.55
N GLY A 46 24.85 -4.57 -9.70
CA GLY A 46 25.57 -5.34 -8.68
C GLY A 46 24.74 -5.49 -7.41
N THR A 47 25.20 -4.93 -6.29
CA THR A 47 24.43 -4.89 -5.03
C THR A 47 23.72 -3.55 -4.83
N THR A 48 23.86 -2.61 -5.75
CA THR A 48 23.19 -1.31 -5.65
C THR A 48 21.85 -1.38 -6.34
N MET A 49 20.78 -1.13 -5.58
CA MET A 49 19.47 -0.80 -6.13
C MET A 49 19.43 0.70 -6.44
N GLU A 50 19.04 1.03 -7.66
CA GLU A 50 18.75 2.39 -8.12
C GLU A 50 17.24 2.57 -8.20
N ILE A 51 16.74 3.64 -7.57
CA ILE A 51 15.32 3.97 -7.45
C ILE A 51 15.13 5.34 -8.07
N GLU A 52 14.57 5.39 -9.28
CA GLU A 52 14.26 6.63 -9.98
C GLU A 52 12.79 6.99 -9.76
N LEU A 53 12.55 8.16 -9.17
CA LEU A 53 11.21 8.66 -8.90
C LEU A 53 10.61 9.29 -10.16
N HIS A 54 9.30 9.20 -10.29
CA HIS A 54 8.59 9.81 -11.41
C HIS A 54 8.69 11.34 -11.29
N PRO A 55 8.95 12.08 -12.39
CA PRO A 55 9.11 13.53 -12.38
C PRO A 55 7.81 14.33 -12.14
N SER A 56 6.69 13.63 -12.02
CA SER A 56 5.38 14.22 -11.71
C SER A 56 4.50 13.12 -11.08
N PRO A 57 4.67 12.80 -9.80
CA PRO A 57 3.93 11.70 -9.19
C PRO A 57 2.43 11.95 -9.22
N GLU A 58 1.66 10.90 -9.48
CA GLU A 58 0.20 10.98 -9.54
C GLU A 58 -0.41 9.79 -8.81
N VAL A 59 -1.55 10.00 -8.17
CA VAL A 59 -2.28 8.94 -7.46
C VAL A 59 -3.79 9.09 -7.68
N GLU A 60 -4.42 7.96 -7.93
CA GLU A 60 -5.87 7.89 -8.04
C GLU A 60 -6.51 7.82 -6.65
N SER A 61 -7.52 8.67 -6.44
CA SER A 61 -8.27 8.74 -5.19
C SER A 61 -9.72 9.15 -5.44
N ARG A 62 -10.57 8.88 -4.45
CA ARG A 62 -11.96 9.35 -4.33
C ARG A 62 -12.10 10.52 -3.35
N ALA A 63 -10.99 11.05 -2.84
CA ALA A 63 -11.01 12.15 -1.88
C ALA A 63 -11.65 13.41 -2.49
N GLU A 64 -12.55 14.10 -1.80
CA GLU A 64 -13.09 15.38 -2.27
C GLU A 64 -12.17 16.55 -1.85
N GLU A 65 -11.90 17.50 -2.76
CA GLU A 65 -11.12 18.71 -2.44
C GLU A 65 -11.85 19.56 -1.37
N GLY A 66 -11.16 19.87 -0.26
CA GLY A 66 -11.69 20.69 0.84
C GLY A 66 -11.73 20.02 2.22
N GLN A 67 -11.22 18.79 2.35
CA GLN A 67 -11.15 18.08 3.63
C GLN A 67 -9.72 18.18 4.22
N SER A 68 -9.36 19.37 4.72
CA SER A 68 -8.07 19.64 5.37
C SER A 68 -7.85 18.74 6.60
N ASP A 69 -6.69 18.10 6.68
CA ASP A 69 -6.23 17.38 7.87
C ASP A 69 -5.67 18.36 8.94
N LEU A 70 -6.55 19.18 9.53
CA LEU A 70 -6.27 19.83 10.80
C LEU A 70 -6.66 18.89 11.95
N GLY A 71 -5.97 17.75 12.04
CA GLY A 71 -6.39 16.61 12.87
C GLY A 71 -5.38 16.06 13.86
N ALA A 72 -4.19 16.67 14.06
CA ALA A 72 -3.23 16.21 15.07
C ALA A 72 -3.51 16.73 16.50
N VAL A 73 -4.59 17.48 16.73
CA VAL A 73 -4.94 17.98 18.07
C VAL A 73 -6.44 17.91 18.32
N ALA A 74 -6.80 17.32 19.46
CA ALA A 74 -8.12 17.23 20.09
C ALA A 74 -8.99 16.01 19.72
N ALA A 75 -9.03 15.11 20.70
CA ALA A 75 -10.06 14.09 20.87
C ALA A 75 -11.48 14.68 20.84
N SER A 76 -12.43 13.82 20.46
CA SER A 76 -13.89 13.98 20.57
C SER A 76 -14.54 15.03 19.68
N LEU A 77 -15.02 14.59 18.51
CA LEU A 77 -16.41 14.64 18.03
C LEU A 77 -16.41 14.13 16.59
N ALA A 78 -17.24 13.13 16.29
CA ALA A 78 -17.16 12.31 15.09
C ALA A 78 -17.29 13.09 13.76
N PRO A 79 -16.38 12.86 12.79
CA PRO A 79 -16.63 13.10 11.38
C PRO A 79 -16.92 11.79 10.65
N VAL A 80 -18.03 11.81 9.91
CA VAL A 80 -18.39 10.84 8.88
C VAL A 80 -17.39 11.02 7.73
N GLY A 81 -16.86 9.90 7.20
CA GLY A 81 -16.02 9.90 6.01
C GLY A 81 -14.53 10.16 6.27
N VAL A 82 -13.90 9.32 7.09
CA VAL A 82 -12.44 9.25 7.16
C VAL A 82 -11.99 8.40 5.97
N ALA A 83 -11.21 8.97 5.05
CA ALA A 83 -10.46 8.21 4.05
C ALA A 83 -9.34 7.42 4.75
N ARG A 84 -9.72 6.41 5.54
CA ARG A 84 -8.80 5.31 5.85
C ARG A 84 -8.74 4.48 4.58
N ALA A 85 -7.64 4.58 3.85
CA ALA A 85 -7.25 3.56 2.89
C ALA A 85 -7.53 2.19 3.54
N ALA A 86 -8.38 1.39 2.88
CA ALA A 86 -8.87 0.16 3.45
C ALA A 86 -7.67 -0.68 3.92
N LYS A 87 -7.64 -1.00 5.21
CA LYS A 87 -6.65 -1.89 5.82
C LYS A 87 -6.70 -3.22 5.06
N GLY A 88 -5.73 -3.43 4.17
CA GLY A 88 -5.68 -4.55 3.24
C GLY A 88 -5.50 -5.86 4.00
N ALA A 89 -6.61 -6.55 4.28
CA ALA A 89 -6.57 -7.91 4.77
C ALA A 89 -5.94 -8.80 3.70
N GLY A 90 -4.93 -9.56 4.13
CA GLY A 90 -4.02 -10.31 3.28
C GLY A 90 -4.62 -11.46 2.47
N LYS A 91 -3.69 -12.12 1.78
CA LYS A 91 -3.78 -13.22 0.81
C LYS A 91 -3.96 -12.76 -0.64
N ARG A 92 -2.92 -13.02 -1.44
CA ARG A 92 -2.85 -12.87 -2.90
C ARG A 92 -4.23 -13.19 -3.49
N GLY A 93 -4.73 -12.34 -4.40
CA GLY A 93 -5.91 -12.71 -5.20
C GLY A 93 -5.71 -14.08 -5.86
N ALA A 94 -6.78 -14.71 -6.36
CA ALA A 94 -6.66 -16.02 -7.00
C ALA A 94 -5.75 -15.94 -8.25
N GLY A 95 -4.47 -16.30 -8.11
CA GLY A 95 -3.47 -16.27 -9.18
C GLY A 95 -2.04 -16.11 -8.66
N GLY A 96 -1.07 -16.69 -9.38
CA GLY A 96 0.36 -16.51 -9.11
C GLY A 96 0.96 -15.34 -9.89
N TYR A 97 2.24 -15.04 -9.67
CA TYR A 97 2.99 -14.00 -10.37
C TYR A 97 2.82 -14.05 -11.89
N SER A 98 2.91 -15.25 -12.48
CA SER A 98 2.83 -15.45 -13.93
C SER A 98 1.45 -15.14 -14.54
N SER A 99 0.38 -15.22 -13.74
CA SER A 99 -1.00 -14.98 -14.21
C SER A 99 -1.57 -13.63 -13.78
N ALA A 100 -0.85 -12.89 -12.92
CA ALA A 100 -1.30 -11.59 -12.44
C ALA A 100 -1.24 -10.54 -13.56
N PRO A 101 -2.21 -9.60 -13.62
CA PRO A 101 -2.13 -8.48 -14.53
C PRO A 101 -0.87 -7.66 -14.25
N ARG A 102 -0.30 -7.08 -15.31
CA ARG A 102 0.94 -6.31 -15.23
C ARG A 102 0.68 -4.82 -15.36
N GLY A 103 1.41 -4.02 -14.58
CA GLY A 103 1.41 -2.55 -14.68
C GLY A 103 2.34 -2.04 -15.79
N ARG A 104 2.56 -0.71 -15.82
CA ARG A 104 3.46 -0.04 -16.79
C ARG A 104 4.85 -0.67 -16.84
N HIS A 105 5.40 -1.01 -15.68
CA HIS A 105 6.76 -1.56 -15.52
C HIS A 105 6.84 -3.07 -15.76
N GLY A 106 5.76 -3.71 -16.24
CA GLY A 106 5.69 -5.16 -16.33
C GLY A 106 5.57 -5.87 -14.98
N TRP A 107 5.54 -5.13 -13.86
CA TRP A 107 5.37 -5.68 -12.51
C TRP A 107 3.95 -6.18 -12.29
N ALA A 108 3.82 -7.30 -11.58
CA ALA A 108 2.54 -7.89 -11.25
C ALA A 108 1.77 -6.99 -10.27
N VAL A 109 0.47 -6.78 -10.48
CA VAL A 109 -0.34 -5.92 -9.62
C VAL A 109 -1.05 -6.75 -8.56
N TRP A 110 -0.76 -6.47 -7.29
CA TRP A 110 -1.42 -7.10 -6.16
C TRP A 110 -2.92 -6.82 -6.17
N HIS A 111 -3.75 -7.85 -6.01
CA HIS A 111 -5.22 -7.79 -6.17
C HIS A 111 -5.74 -7.29 -7.54
N GLY A 112 -4.89 -7.13 -8.56
CA GLY A 112 -5.37 -6.82 -9.90
C GLY A 112 -6.20 -7.96 -10.49
N GLY A 113 -7.15 -7.63 -11.37
CA GLY A 113 -7.94 -8.62 -12.11
C GLY A 113 -8.86 -7.96 -13.12
N ASN A 114 -9.47 -8.78 -13.99
CA ASN A 114 -10.34 -8.30 -15.08
C ASN A 114 -11.60 -7.57 -14.60
N TYR A 115 -12.01 -7.78 -13.34
CA TYR A 115 -13.12 -7.06 -12.70
C TYR A 115 -12.83 -5.55 -12.51
N ALA A 116 -11.55 -5.16 -12.59
CA ALA A 116 -11.14 -3.79 -12.35
C ALA A 116 -11.73 -2.81 -13.37
N ASP A 117 -11.92 -3.24 -14.62
CA ASP A 117 -12.40 -2.35 -15.68
C ASP A 117 -13.91 -2.07 -15.52
N ASP A 118 -14.71 -3.13 -15.33
CA ASP A 118 -16.16 -2.99 -15.10
C ASP A 118 -16.45 -2.11 -13.88
N TRP A 119 -15.74 -2.34 -12.76
CA TRP A 119 -15.91 -1.52 -11.57
C TRP A 119 -15.54 -0.05 -11.81
N ARG A 120 -14.48 0.21 -12.59
CA ARG A 120 -14.03 1.58 -12.88
C ARG A 120 -14.97 2.33 -13.79
N ASP A 121 -15.57 1.64 -14.75
CA ASP A 121 -16.56 2.23 -15.64
C ASP A 121 -17.79 2.70 -14.85
N ASP A 122 -18.21 1.92 -13.86
CA ASP A 122 -19.34 2.24 -12.98
C ASP A 122 -19.07 3.39 -12.00
N HIS A 123 -17.80 3.70 -11.70
CA HIS A 123 -17.41 4.71 -10.69
C HIS A 123 -16.51 5.80 -11.25
N ARG A 124 -16.49 5.99 -12.57
CA ARG A 124 -15.54 6.87 -13.25
C ARG A 124 -15.64 8.34 -12.84
N ASP A 125 -16.79 8.78 -12.38
CA ASP A 125 -17.10 10.13 -11.92
C ASP A 125 -16.66 10.38 -10.47
N GLU A 126 -16.36 9.31 -9.72
CA GLU A 126 -15.83 9.37 -8.36
C GLU A 126 -14.30 9.30 -8.33
N LEU A 127 -13.65 8.97 -9.44
CA LEU A 127 -12.22 8.73 -9.52
C LEU A 127 -11.47 9.93 -10.12
N VAL A 128 -10.53 10.48 -9.35
CA VAL A 128 -9.67 11.57 -9.79
C VAL A 128 -8.20 11.17 -9.65
N MET A 129 -7.41 11.49 -10.67
CA MET A 129 -5.94 11.43 -10.59
C MET A 129 -5.43 12.74 -10.00
N TYR A 130 -4.90 12.69 -8.78
CA TYR A 130 -4.30 13.82 -8.09
C TYR A 130 -2.81 13.90 -8.41
N SER A 131 -2.29 15.12 -8.55
CA SER A 131 -0.87 15.37 -8.40
C SER A 131 -0.47 15.03 -6.96
N ALA A 132 0.63 14.30 -6.80
CA ALA A 132 1.12 13.86 -5.51
C ALA A 132 2.58 14.25 -5.30
N ALA A 133 2.95 14.49 -4.05
CA ALA A 133 4.32 14.53 -3.57
C ALA A 133 4.62 13.26 -2.77
N ILE A 134 5.89 12.89 -2.67
CA ILE A 134 6.36 11.77 -1.86
C ILE A 134 6.80 12.32 -0.53
N ALA A 135 6.02 12.12 0.53
CA ALA A 135 6.38 12.61 1.86
C ALA A 135 7.52 11.80 2.47
N THR A 136 7.49 10.48 2.25
CA THR A 136 8.50 9.54 2.75
C THR A 136 8.74 8.46 1.71
N LEU A 137 9.99 8.13 1.45
CA LEU A 137 10.39 6.90 0.76
C LEU A 137 11.06 5.96 1.75
N GLY A 138 10.65 4.70 1.76
CA GLY A 138 11.19 3.64 2.60
C GLY A 138 11.80 2.51 1.77
N PHE A 139 12.88 1.93 2.27
CA PHE A 139 13.48 0.71 1.74
C PHE A 139 13.62 -0.34 2.84
N ALA A 140 13.29 -1.59 2.53
CA ALA A 140 13.37 -2.69 3.50
C ALA A 140 13.71 -4.04 2.86
N TYR A 141 14.38 -4.90 3.61
CA TYR A 141 14.41 -6.35 3.40
C TYR A 141 13.23 -7.00 4.14
N LEU A 142 12.34 -7.65 3.40
CA LEU A 142 11.13 -8.28 3.93
C LEU A 142 11.35 -9.71 4.44
N GLY A 143 12.49 -10.32 4.10
CA GLY A 143 12.82 -11.69 4.50
C GLY A 143 12.95 -12.64 3.32
N SER A 144 13.13 -13.92 3.63
CA SER A 144 13.27 -14.97 2.62
C SER A 144 11.97 -15.21 1.86
N ASP A 145 12.06 -15.85 0.70
CA ASP A 145 10.90 -16.20 -0.12
C ASP A 145 9.80 -16.93 0.68
N ASN A 146 10.17 -17.98 1.42
CA ASN A 146 9.23 -18.69 2.27
C ASN A 146 8.58 -17.81 3.35
N ALA A 147 9.26 -16.81 3.90
CA ALA A 147 8.64 -15.91 4.87
C ALA A 147 7.59 -15.01 4.19
N TYR A 148 7.95 -14.43 3.05
CA TYR A 148 7.11 -13.52 2.29
C TYR A 148 5.87 -14.20 1.67
N GLU A 149 6.01 -15.42 1.14
CA GLU A 149 4.87 -16.13 0.55
C GLU A 149 3.78 -16.50 1.57
N ASN A 150 4.18 -16.77 2.82
CA ASN A 150 3.25 -17.15 3.88
C ASN A 150 2.51 -15.95 4.48
N ASP A 151 3.18 -14.81 4.64
CA ASP A 151 2.61 -13.61 5.27
C ASP A 151 3.12 -12.30 4.62
N PRO A 152 2.66 -11.99 3.40
CA PRO A 152 3.10 -10.82 2.66
C PRO A 152 2.55 -9.53 3.33
N PRO A 153 3.41 -8.54 3.66
CA PRO A 153 3.01 -7.38 4.43
C PRO A 153 2.22 -6.35 3.59
N GLY A 154 1.31 -5.61 4.24
CA GLY A 154 0.69 -4.42 3.66
C GLY A 154 1.71 -3.31 3.37
N PRO A 155 1.37 -2.28 2.58
CA PRO A 155 2.34 -1.42 1.90
C PRO A 155 3.15 -0.46 2.80
N GLY A 156 2.76 -0.30 4.07
CA GLY A 156 3.22 0.80 4.93
C GLY A 156 3.85 0.37 6.25
N PRO A 157 4.18 1.34 7.12
CA PRO A 157 4.94 1.13 8.35
C PRO A 157 4.20 0.32 9.43
N ASP A 158 2.89 0.11 9.27
CA ASP A 158 2.12 -0.77 10.17
C ASP A 158 2.57 -2.24 10.08
N ASP A 159 3.06 -2.66 8.90
CA ASP A 159 3.46 -4.05 8.62
C ASP A 159 4.95 -4.18 8.24
N VAL A 160 5.62 -3.07 7.93
CA VAL A 160 7.03 -3.05 7.49
C VAL A 160 7.88 -2.18 8.40
N SER A 161 8.96 -2.75 8.92
CA SER A 161 10.05 -1.97 9.50
C SER A 161 10.99 -1.52 8.40
N TRP A 162 11.12 -0.22 8.19
CA TRP A 162 12.02 0.34 7.17
C TRP A 162 13.48 0.26 7.64
N ASP A 163 14.35 -0.29 6.79
CA ASP A 163 15.80 -0.34 7.04
C ASP A 163 16.45 1.01 6.67
N ARG A 164 15.87 1.70 5.69
CA ARG A 164 16.29 3.05 5.29
C ARG A 164 15.08 3.89 4.90
N THR A 165 15.14 5.17 5.21
CA THR A 165 14.12 6.14 4.80
C THR A 165 14.77 7.41 4.24
N TRP A 166 14.03 8.09 3.40
CA TRP A 166 14.31 9.43 2.89
C TRP A 166 13.04 10.25 3.08
N ASP A 167 13.20 11.42 3.69
CA ASP A 167 12.11 12.36 3.91
C ASP A 167 12.08 13.36 2.75
N ASP A 168 10.90 13.57 2.17
CA ASP A 168 10.65 14.54 1.09
C ASP A 168 11.62 14.43 -0.11
N PRO A 169 11.82 13.23 -0.72
CA PRO A 169 12.67 13.11 -1.89
C PRO A 169 12.08 13.86 -3.09
N GLY A 170 12.96 14.45 -3.89
CA GLY A 170 12.57 15.28 -5.03
C GLY A 170 11.88 14.48 -6.14
N GLU A 171 10.96 15.13 -6.85
CA GLU A 171 10.40 14.58 -8.09
C GLU A 171 11.51 14.34 -9.12
N GLY A 172 11.53 13.16 -9.75
CA GLY A 172 12.60 12.80 -10.69
C GLY A 172 13.94 12.46 -10.03
N GLU A 173 14.04 12.46 -8.70
CA GLU A 173 15.28 12.12 -8.01
C GLU A 173 15.63 10.63 -8.19
N THR A 174 16.93 10.37 -8.32
CA THR A 174 17.49 9.02 -8.30
C THR A 174 18.13 8.75 -6.94
N LEU A 175 17.58 7.79 -6.20
CA LEU A 175 18.08 7.34 -4.91
C LEU A 175 18.77 5.99 -5.06
N THR A 176 19.81 5.74 -4.27
CA THR A 176 20.55 4.47 -4.32
C THR A 176 20.65 3.83 -2.95
N VAL A 177 20.54 2.51 -2.91
CA VAL A 177 20.82 1.67 -1.74
C VAL A 177 21.72 0.51 -2.12
N ASP A 178 22.76 0.27 -1.32
CA ASP A 178 23.44 -1.01 -1.35
C ASP A 178 22.65 -2.03 -0.52
N ILE A 179 22.07 -3.03 -1.16
CA ILE A 179 21.23 -4.04 -0.50
C ILE A 179 22.03 -4.95 0.45
N ALA A 180 23.37 -4.95 0.35
CA ALA A 180 24.22 -5.62 1.33
C ALA A 180 24.17 -4.93 2.70
N GLU A 181 24.01 -3.60 2.74
CA GLU A 181 24.04 -2.80 3.97
C GLU A 181 22.80 -3.01 4.87
N VAL A 182 21.66 -3.35 4.25
CA VAL A 182 20.39 -3.55 4.98
C VAL A 182 20.22 -4.97 5.51
N THR A 183 21.02 -5.91 5.02
CA THR A 183 20.99 -7.30 5.48
C THR A 183 22.05 -7.54 6.54
N SER A 184 21.77 -8.43 7.49
CA SER A 184 22.71 -8.76 8.58
C SER A 184 23.91 -9.59 8.08
N GLY A 185 24.80 -8.99 7.27
CA GLY A 185 25.95 -9.68 6.68
C GLY A 185 26.84 -8.76 5.84
N SER A 186 27.95 -9.30 5.34
CA SER A 186 28.85 -8.60 4.38
C SER A 186 28.46 -8.83 2.91
N SER A 187 27.28 -9.41 2.68
CA SER A 187 26.70 -9.70 1.37
C SER A 187 25.19 -9.57 1.46
N PRO A 188 24.50 -9.26 0.35
CA PRO A 188 23.04 -9.30 0.32
C PRO A 188 22.50 -10.68 0.66
N ASN A 189 21.23 -10.73 1.06
CA ASN A 189 20.48 -11.98 1.25
C ASN A 189 19.58 -12.20 0.03
N GLU A 190 19.39 -13.47 -0.34
CA GLU A 190 18.28 -13.81 -1.24
C GLU A 190 16.95 -13.63 -0.52
N GLY A 191 15.94 -13.19 -1.24
CA GLY A 191 14.60 -12.98 -0.70
C GLY A 191 13.94 -11.72 -1.24
N TRP A 192 13.03 -11.17 -0.45
CA TRP A 192 12.17 -10.07 -0.86
C TRP A 192 12.67 -8.75 -0.29
N TYR A 193 12.73 -7.75 -1.16
CA TYR A 193 13.04 -6.36 -0.83
C TYR A 193 11.86 -5.47 -1.22
N ARG A 194 11.74 -4.32 -0.59
CA ARG A 194 10.65 -3.37 -0.82
C ARG A 194 11.15 -1.96 -0.95
N VAL A 195 10.56 -1.25 -1.91
CA VAL A 195 10.55 0.22 -1.97
C VAL A 195 9.12 0.69 -1.70
N GLY A 196 8.90 1.42 -0.62
CA GLY A 196 7.62 2.00 -0.24
C GLY A 196 7.62 3.52 -0.36
N THR A 197 6.47 4.12 -0.65
CA THR A 197 6.30 5.57 -0.69
C THR A 197 5.00 5.97 0.00
N GLU A 198 5.10 6.91 0.93
CA GLU A 198 3.97 7.67 1.43
C GLU A 198 3.65 8.81 0.46
N LEU A 199 2.40 8.86 -0.01
CA LEU A 199 1.96 9.87 -0.96
C LEU A 199 1.04 10.86 -0.28
N VAL A 200 1.30 12.14 -0.54
CA VAL A 200 0.47 13.26 -0.11
C VAL A 200 0.14 14.14 -1.32
N SER A 201 -0.86 14.98 -1.21
CA SER A 201 -1.11 16.06 -2.18
C SER A 201 0.06 17.06 -2.19
N ALA A 202 0.23 17.80 -3.29
CA ALA A 202 1.35 18.73 -3.45
C ALA A 202 1.38 19.86 -2.40
N ASP A 203 0.22 20.22 -1.84
CA ASP A 203 0.09 21.16 -0.73
C ASP A 203 0.15 20.50 0.66
N GLY A 204 0.13 19.15 0.70
CA GLY A 204 0.19 18.35 1.93
C GLY A 204 -1.14 18.17 2.65
N ASP A 205 -2.26 18.70 2.11
CA ASP A 205 -3.55 18.73 2.81
C ASP A 205 -4.27 17.38 2.83
N LEU A 206 -4.03 16.56 1.81
CA LEU A 206 -4.52 15.19 1.65
C LEU A 206 -3.37 14.19 1.80
N ASN A 207 -3.55 13.21 2.70
CA ASN A 207 -2.69 12.02 2.79
C ASN A 207 -3.34 10.86 2.04
N PHE A 208 -2.67 10.38 0.98
CA PHE A 208 -3.12 9.24 0.19
C PHE A 208 -2.61 7.91 0.78
N GLY A 209 -1.66 7.93 1.70
CA GLY A 209 -1.12 6.76 2.37
C GLY A 209 -0.10 6.00 1.52
N TRP A 210 0.39 4.90 2.10
CA TRP A 210 1.49 4.12 1.57
C TRP A 210 1.11 3.23 0.39
N GLN A 211 2.04 3.12 -0.55
CA GLN A 211 2.09 2.06 -1.56
C GLN A 211 3.53 1.57 -1.72
N ALA A 212 3.71 0.41 -2.32
CA ALA A 212 5.03 -0.18 -2.45
C ALA A 212 5.24 -0.96 -3.75
N ALA A 213 6.50 -1.25 -4.02
CA ALA A 213 6.96 -2.24 -4.99
C ALA A 213 7.86 -3.25 -4.27
N ASP A 214 7.57 -4.54 -4.46
CA ASP A 214 8.28 -5.65 -3.84
C ASP A 214 9.06 -6.40 -4.90
N PHE A 215 10.29 -6.75 -4.60
CA PHE A 215 11.23 -7.34 -5.53
C PHE A 215 11.85 -8.58 -4.92
N GLU A 216 11.72 -9.70 -5.62
CA GLU A 216 12.46 -10.91 -5.30
C GLU A 216 13.85 -10.81 -5.90
N VAL A 217 14.85 -10.97 -5.04
CA VAL A 217 16.26 -10.87 -5.37
C VAL A 217 16.91 -12.21 -5.13
N GLU A 218 17.59 -12.72 -6.14
CA GLU A 218 18.25 -14.02 -6.14
C GLU A 218 19.70 -13.90 -6.61
N LYS A 219 20.53 -14.89 -6.28
CA LYS A 219 21.94 -14.93 -6.71
C LYS A 219 22.16 -15.98 -7.81
N GLU A 220 22.06 -15.54 -9.06
CA GLU A 220 22.34 -16.34 -10.24
C GLU A 220 23.72 -16.00 -10.84
N GLY A 221 24.78 -16.25 -10.07
CA GLY A 221 26.13 -15.77 -10.40
C GLY A 221 26.32 -14.28 -10.09
N ASN A 222 25.37 -13.43 -10.51
CA ASN A 222 25.18 -12.05 -10.07
C ASN A 222 23.85 -11.92 -9.31
N TRP A 223 23.69 -10.83 -8.55
CA TRP A 223 22.40 -10.48 -7.96
C TRP A 223 21.45 -9.99 -9.04
N VAL A 224 20.25 -10.56 -9.08
CA VAL A 224 19.24 -10.27 -10.09
C VAL A 224 17.87 -10.12 -9.45
N MET A 225 17.00 -9.35 -10.08
CA MET A 225 15.59 -9.25 -9.75
C MET A 225 14.80 -10.27 -10.58
N ASP A 226 14.16 -11.25 -9.95
CA ASP A 226 13.33 -12.26 -10.64
C ASP A 226 11.87 -11.80 -10.75
N LYS A 227 11.26 -11.47 -9.61
CA LYS A 227 9.84 -11.09 -9.54
C LYS A 227 9.66 -9.70 -8.98
N ALA A 228 8.68 -8.97 -9.52
CA ALA A 228 8.33 -7.63 -9.06
C ALA A 228 6.81 -7.46 -8.90
N TRP A 229 6.37 -7.00 -7.73
CA TRP A 229 4.96 -6.76 -7.41
C TRP A 229 4.68 -5.31 -7.05
N HIS A 230 3.62 -4.74 -7.59
CA HIS A 230 3.01 -3.53 -7.06
C HIS A 230 2.06 -3.87 -5.90
N VAL A 231 2.35 -3.34 -4.72
CA VAL A 231 1.48 -3.43 -3.54
C VAL A 231 0.79 -2.10 -3.34
N LYS A 232 -0.44 -1.99 -3.87
CA LYS A 232 -1.21 -0.75 -3.89
C LYS A 232 -2.47 -0.89 -3.03
N PRO A 233 -2.84 0.13 -2.25
CA PRO A 233 -4.17 0.21 -1.67
C PRO A 233 -5.25 0.11 -2.76
N ARG A 234 -6.41 -0.40 -2.38
CA ARG A 234 -7.63 -0.26 -3.20
C ARG A 234 -8.12 1.19 -3.13
N VAL A 235 -8.74 1.66 -4.21
CA VAL A 235 -9.36 2.99 -4.28
C VAL A 235 -10.66 3.06 -3.47
#